data_AF-A0AAD3CWH6-F1
#
_entry.id   AF-A0AAD3CWH6-F1
#
_cell.length_a   1.000
_cell.length_b   1.000
_cell.length_c   1.000
_cell.angle_alpha   90.00
_cell.angle_beta   90.00
_cell.angle_gamma   90.00
#
_symmetry.space_group_name_H-M   'P 1'
#
loop_
_entity.id
_entity.type
_entity.pdbx_description
1 polymer ?
#
loop_
_entity_poly.entity_id
_entity_poly.type
_entity_poly.pdbx_seq_one_letter_code
_entity_poly.pdbx_strand_id
1 'polypeptide(L)'
;MRAAKNISILCRQSRRICNKDSFSKKRWNSNTTNATDEKASKKTSKFFMATAGVVGIASGSSVYTRQVRDAKLDEVPLASECGRFTLEDEVSHSEQEEESNPKSITMRSLKELDMRVQRTGLMGKSVPGSKSVKEELQEIRKWHQDRNFQGGVVLRELTVPLFGSKSNTAFHTYKEKEKEEVKSFTKDHLSQRECYYLYYEIKPNGHNHYCLFCRGTTMFEDVKTCLDSKLEYDDELGIHLHRGFKDHAQRLADDVEPLLGGTKNNDRATIEVSGHSLGGAVAFIVAMKLIKRGYNVKSVLSVAGARYCAEEDVQKAKAYLPKDSLRIEDDLDCVPFLPPWAVSLGDRLWITNIGNRPSVKFIAFDEHDQHLEWTDDVFTNLRLPEALMKQSETHRIRSYLDKLSTIQNDLQGSEN
;
A
#
# COMPACT_ATOMS: atom_id res chain seq x y z
N MET A 1 -21.55 -34.01 37.24
CA MET A 1 -20.47 -33.75 38.21
C MET A 1 -19.39 -34.84 38.14
N ARG A 2 -18.55 -34.78 37.11
CA ARG A 2 -17.28 -35.53 36.92
C ARG A 2 -16.71 -35.07 35.58
N ALA A 3 -15.79 -34.10 35.62
CA ALA A 3 -14.84 -33.74 34.56
C ALA A 3 -14.19 -32.38 34.89
N ALA A 4 -13.33 -32.35 35.91
CA ALA A 4 -12.46 -31.20 36.17
C ALA A 4 -11.30 -31.66 37.06
N LYS A 5 -10.25 -32.19 36.43
CA LYS A 5 -8.89 -32.37 36.98
C LYS A 5 -8.09 -33.10 35.91
N ASN A 6 -7.34 -32.36 35.08
CA ASN A 6 -6.13 -32.82 34.38
C ASN A 6 -5.53 -31.74 33.46
N ILE A 7 -5.22 -30.55 33.98
CA ILE A 7 -4.26 -29.62 33.32
C ILE A 7 -3.50 -28.86 34.41
N SER A 8 -2.42 -29.44 34.93
CA SER A 8 -1.44 -28.69 35.74
C SER A 8 -0.09 -29.42 35.90
N ILE A 9 0.49 -29.97 34.83
CA ILE A 9 1.89 -30.46 34.86
C ILE A 9 2.52 -30.22 33.49
N LEU A 10 2.96 -28.98 33.21
CA LEU A 10 3.97 -28.64 32.20
C LEU A 10 4.34 -27.16 32.31
N CYS A 11 4.88 -26.75 33.46
CA CYS A 11 5.51 -25.43 33.59
C CYS A 11 6.50 -25.40 34.76
N ARG A 12 7.53 -26.24 34.73
CA ARG A 12 8.61 -26.23 35.75
C ARG A 12 9.86 -26.99 35.31
N GLN A 13 10.47 -26.59 34.19
CA GLN A 13 11.85 -26.99 33.87
C GLN A 13 12.46 -26.01 32.86
N SER A 14 12.92 -24.86 33.37
CA SER A 14 13.94 -24.01 32.73
C SER A 14 14.33 -22.88 33.67
N ARG A 15 14.94 -23.26 34.80
CA ARG A 15 15.74 -22.35 35.64
C ARG A 15 16.87 -23.14 36.26
N ARG A 16 18.06 -23.02 35.66
CA ARG A 16 19.41 -23.12 36.25
C ARG A 16 20.36 -23.60 35.15
N ILE A 17 21.27 -22.73 34.75
CA ILE A 17 22.69 -22.94 34.46
C ILE A 17 23.12 -21.72 33.64
N CYS A 18 23.85 -20.81 34.27
CA CYS A 18 25.02 -20.16 33.71
C CYS A 18 25.66 -19.38 34.85
N ASN A 19 26.67 -20.02 35.42
CA ASN A 19 27.55 -19.48 36.42
C ASN A 19 28.57 -18.57 35.74
N LYS A 20 29.07 -17.63 36.54
CA LYS A 20 30.06 -16.60 36.23
C LYS A 20 31.29 -17.19 35.53
N ASP A 21 31.81 -16.49 34.53
CA ASP A 21 33.26 -16.37 34.36
C ASP A 21 33.66 -15.02 33.77
N SER A 22 34.77 -14.55 34.33
CA SER A 22 35.45 -13.27 34.16
C SER A 22 36.01 -13.04 32.77
N PHE A 23 35.81 -11.83 32.22
CA PHE A 23 36.63 -11.34 31.11
C PHE A 23 37.31 -10.02 31.47
N SER A 24 38.65 -10.09 31.43
CA SER A 24 39.58 -9.00 31.71
C SER A 24 39.51 -7.89 30.67
N LYS A 25 39.52 -6.64 31.15
CA LYS A 25 39.76 -5.44 30.34
C LYS A 25 41.21 -5.44 29.83
N LYS A 26 41.40 -5.58 28.51
CA LYS A 26 42.62 -5.13 27.84
C LYS A 26 42.33 -3.85 27.06
N ARG A 27 43.12 -2.85 27.42
CA ARG A 27 43.18 -1.47 26.93
C ARG A 27 43.99 -1.49 25.63
N TRP A 28 43.44 -1.00 24.53
CA TRP A 28 44.20 -0.73 23.31
C TRP A 28 43.99 0.73 22.92
N ASN A 29 45.09 1.48 22.97
CA ASN A 29 45.25 2.80 22.40
C ASN A 29 45.80 2.62 20.99
N SER A 30 45.19 3.27 20.01
CA SER A 30 45.93 3.81 18.86
C SER A 30 45.19 5.04 18.31
N ASN A 31 45.97 6.09 18.12
CA ASN A 31 45.57 7.39 17.57
C ASN A 31 45.58 7.35 16.04
N THR A 32 44.67 8.14 15.43
CA THR A 32 44.81 8.95 14.18
C THR A 32 45.19 8.23 12.86
N THR A 33 44.53 8.40 11.71
CA THR A 33 43.96 9.58 11.03
C THR A 33 42.93 9.18 9.93
N ASN A 34 42.25 10.21 9.39
CA ASN A 34 41.48 10.29 8.13
C ASN A 34 40.00 9.90 8.17
N ALA A 35 39.21 10.92 8.51
CA ALA A 35 37.76 10.95 8.42
C ALA A 35 37.32 11.77 7.20
N THR A 36 36.71 11.09 6.24
CA THR A 36 35.56 11.57 5.43
C THR A 36 34.92 10.31 4.82
N ASP A 37 33.59 10.25 4.80
CA ASP A 37 32.74 9.19 4.20
C ASP A 37 32.37 7.92 4.99
N GLU A 38 32.18 8.03 6.32
CA GLU A 38 31.67 6.89 7.13
C GLU A 38 30.33 7.15 7.87
N LYS A 39 29.64 8.26 7.58
CA LYS A 39 28.40 8.64 8.29
C LYS A 39 27.10 8.12 7.66
N ALA A 40 27.12 7.64 6.41
CA ALA A 40 25.94 7.05 5.77
C ALA A 40 25.73 5.56 6.14
N SER A 41 26.80 4.81 6.42
CA SER A 41 26.76 3.37 6.74
C SER A 41 26.29 3.08 8.18
N LYS A 42 26.49 4.00 9.12
CA LYS A 42 26.16 3.78 10.55
C LYS A 42 24.68 3.98 10.90
N LYS A 43 23.84 4.56 10.01
CA LYS A 43 22.40 4.78 10.28
C LYS A 43 21.53 3.56 9.97
N THR A 44 21.87 2.75 8.96
CA THR A 44 21.21 1.47 8.67
C THR A 44 21.40 0.45 9.81
N SER A 45 22.54 0.47 10.50
CA SER A 45 22.86 -0.42 11.62
C SER A 45 21.92 -0.30 12.84
N LYS A 46 21.30 0.86 13.10
CA LYS A 46 20.41 1.01 14.27
C LYS A 46 19.00 0.48 14.06
N PHE A 47 18.52 0.41 12.81
CA PHE A 47 17.28 -0.31 12.47
C PHE A 47 17.47 -1.82 12.72
N PHE A 48 18.63 -2.35 12.34
CA PHE A 48 19.02 -3.75 12.54
C PHE A 48 18.98 -4.19 14.01
N MET A 49 19.27 -3.33 14.98
CA MET A 49 19.30 -3.72 16.41
C MET A 49 17.90 -3.83 17.05
N ALA A 50 16.94 -3.00 16.64
CA ALA A 50 15.56 -3.08 17.16
C ALA A 50 14.77 -4.25 16.55
N THR A 51 15.05 -4.62 15.29
CA THR A 51 14.53 -5.83 14.66
C THR A 51 15.29 -7.10 15.06
N ALA A 52 16.60 -7.02 15.36
CA ALA A 52 17.40 -8.19 15.78
C ALA A 52 16.89 -8.87 17.07
N GLY A 53 16.27 -8.10 17.99
CA GLY A 53 15.62 -8.67 19.18
C GLY A 53 14.46 -9.62 18.88
N VAL A 54 13.77 -9.42 17.73
CA VAL A 54 12.71 -10.30 17.22
C VAL A 54 13.29 -11.44 16.37
N VAL A 55 14.42 -11.20 15.69
CA VAL A 55 15.05 -12.16 14.75
C VAL A 55 15.65 -13.39 15.46
N GLY A 56 16.14 -13.26 16.70
CA GLY A 56 16.82 -14.36 17.40
C GLY A 56 15.92 -15.54 17.81
N ILE A 57 14.62 -15.31 18.04
CA ILE A 57 13.62 -16.35 18.34
C ILE A 57 12.94 -16.85 17.03
N ALA A 58 13.06 -16.09 15.94
CA ALA A 58 12.35 -16.32 14.69
C ALA A 58 13.07 -17.26 13.69
N SER A 59 14.34 -17.62 13.88
CA SER A 59 15.07 -18.39 12.85
C SER A 59 14.52 -19.81 12.65
N GLY A 60 14.22 -20.54 13.72
CA GLY A 60 13.60 -21.87 13.64
C GLY A 60 12.11 -21.83 13.27
N SER A 61 11.37 -20.89 13.86
CA SER A 61 9.94 -20.70 13.56
C SER A 61 9.70 -20.22 12.12
N SER A 62 10.59 -19.40 11.55
CA SER A 62 10.42 -18.88 10.19
C SER A 62 10.61 -19.93 9.11
N VAL A 63 11.48 -20.92 9.31
CA VAL A 63 11.65 -22.01 8.32
C VAL A 63 10.40 -22.89 8.29
N TYR A 64 9.85 -23.21 9.47
CA TYR A 64 8.63 -24.01 9.56
C TYR A 64 7.42 -23.26 8.98
N THR A 65 7.22 -21.98 9.35
CA THR A 65 6.10 -21.21 8.79
C THR A 65 6.22 -21.06 7.28
N ARG A 66 7.44 -20.92 6.72
CA ARG A 66 7.66 -20.91 5.27
C ARG A 66 7.29 -22.24 4.61
N GLN A 67 7.70 -23.37 5.18
CA GLN A 67 7.33 -24.68 4.61
C GLN A 67 5.82 -24.89 4.61
N VAL A 68 5.13 -24.48 5.68
CA VAL A 68 3.66 -24.54 5.77
C VAL A 68 3.02 -23.61 4.74
N ARG A 69 3.52 -22.38 4.64
CA ARG A 69 3.06 -21.39 3.65
C ARG A 69 3.22 -21.90 2.23
N ASP A 70 4.41 -22.38 1.88
CA ASP A 70 4.73 -22.87 0.54
C ASP A 70 3.88 -24.09 0.18
N ALA A 71 3.64 -25.00 1.12
CA ALA A 71 2.74 -26.15 0.91
C ALA A 71 1.27 -25.73 0.70
N LYS A 72 0.82 -24.66 1.36
CA LYS A 72 -0.56 -24.15 1.22
C LYS A 72 -0.76 -23.24 0.01
N LEU A 73 0.31 -22.75 -0.62
CA LEU A 73 0.19 -21.85 -1.77
C LEU A 73 -0.41 -22.52 -3.00
N ASP A 74 -0.33 -23.85 -3.09
CA ASP A 74 -0.97 -24.64 -4.12
C ASP A 74 -2.51 -24.66 -3.96
N GLU A 75 -3.02 -24.41 -2.75
CA GLU A 75 -4.45 -24.28 -2.47
C GLU A 75 -5.03 -22.94 -2.93
N VAL A 76 -4.17 -21.93 -3.15
CA VAL A 76 -4.61 -20.61 -3.60
C VAL A 76 -4.81 -20.62 -5.12
N PRO A 77 -5.97 -20.22 -5.64
CA PRO A 77 -6.23 -20.18 -7.08
C PRO A 77 -5.24 -19.28 -7.84
N LEU A 78 -4.83 -19.71 -9.02
CA LEU A 78 -4.11 -18.84 -9.95
C LEU A 78 -5.04 -17.75 -10.48
N ALA A 79 -4.49 -16.55 -10.69
CA ALA A 79 -5.25 -15.43 -11.22
C ALA A 79 -5.79 -15.71 -12.63
N SER A 80 -5.05 -16.44 -13.46
CA SER A 80 -5.51 -16.87 -14.79
C SER A 80 -6.68 -17.86 -14.74
N GLU A 81 -6.82 -18.63 -13.66
CA GLU A 81 -7.84 -19.69 -13.52
C GLU A 81 -9.12 -19.22 -12.82
N CYS A 82 -9.07 -18.07 -12.12
CA CYS A 82 -10.20 -17.61 -11.30
C CYS A 82 -11.38 -17.07 -12.11
N GLY A 83 -11.26 -16.95 -13.44
CA GLY A 83 -12.31 -16.44 -14.31
C GLY A 83 -12.72 -15.00 -14.00
N ARG A 84 -11.83 -14.20 -13.39
CA ARG A 84 -12.06 -12.77 -13.06
C ARG A 84 -11.24 -11.81 -13.91
N PHE A 85 -10.39 -12.33 -14.80
CA PHE A 85 -9.51 -11.55 -15.66
C PHE A 85 -9.75 -11.92 -17.11
N THR A 86 -9.75 -10.93 -18.00
CA THR A 86 -9.87 -11.11 -19.44
C THR A 86 -8.79 -10.33 -20.18
N LEU A 87 -8.40 -10.82 -21.36
CA LEU A 87 -7.51 -10.13 -22.30
C LEU A 87 -8.26 -9.10 -23.16
N GLU A 88 -9.58 -9.21 -23.26
CA GLU A 88 -10.38 -8.35 -24.11
C GLU A 88 -10.52 -6.93 -23.55
N ASP A 89 -10.54 -5.96 -24.46
CA ASP A 89 -10.77 -4.54 -24.15
C ASP A 89 -12.25 -4.25 -23.88
N GLU A 90 -13.13 -5.07 -24.45
CA GLU A 90 -14.58 -4.88 -24.38
C GLU A 90 -15.17 -5.80 -23.33
N VAL A 91 -14.89 -5.52 -22.05
CA VAL A 91 -15.94 -5.74 -21.06
C VAL A 91 -17.02 -4.74 -21.43
N SER A 92 -17.97 -5.15 -22.27
CA SER A 92 -19.18 -4.39 -22.50
C SER A 92 -19.88 -4.26 -21.16
N HIS A 93 -19.58 -3.18 -20.44
CA HIS A 93 -20.34 -2.76 -19.27
C HIS A 93 -21.70 -2.34 -19.80
N SER A 94 -22.56 -3.31 -20.10
CA SER A 94 -24.00 -3.11 -20.04
C SER A 94 -24.31 -2.81 -18.58
N GLU A 95 -24.11 -1.55 -18.18
CA GLU A 95 -24.36 -1.02 -16.83
C GLU A 95 -25.78 -1.36 -16.33
N GLN A 96 -26.69 -1.73 -17.24
CA GLN A 96 -28.07 -2.08 -16.97
C GLN A 96 -28.30 -3.55 -16.51
N GLU A 97 -27.37 -4.49 -16.74
CA GLU A 97 -27.60 -5.88 -16.33
C GLU A 97 -26.97 -6.24 -14.96
N GLU A 98 -25.93 -5.54 -14.53
CA GLU A 98 -25.23 -5.86 -13.27
C GLU A 98 -26.00 -5.54 -11.99
N GLU A 99 -26.92 -4.56 -11.99
CA GLU A 99 -27.65 -4.19 -10.76
C GLU A 99 -28.65 -5.25 -10.29
N SER A 100 -29.03 -6.21 -11.15
CA SER A 100 -30.06 -7.21 -10.84
C SER A 100 -29.53 -8.49 -10.19
N ASN A 101 -28.21 -8.76 -10.27
CA ASN A 101 -27.62 -9.97 -9.72
C ASN A 101 -26.51 -9.64 -8.70
N PRO A 102 -26.79 -9.70 -7.39
CA PRO A 102 -25.80 -9.41 -6.33
C PRO A 102 -24.62 -10.40 -6.29
N LYS A 103 -24.63 -11.45 -7.12
CA LYS A 103 -23.53 -12.41 -7.28
C LYS A 103 -22.71 -12.21 -8.56
N SER A 104 -22.92 -11.13 -9.33
CA SER A 104 -22.13 -10.96 -10.56
C SER A 104 -20.66 -10.75 -10.22
N ILE A 105 -19.83 -11.64 -10.75
CA ILE A 105 -18.37 -11.62 -10.58
C ILE A 105 -17.83 -10.41 -11.31
N THR A 106 -17.06 -9.57 -10.60
CA THR A 106 -16.37 -8.43 -11.22
C THR A 106 -15.28 -8.94 -12.17
N MET A 107 -15.54 -8.85 -13.47
CA MET A 107 -14.55 -9.10 -14.52
C MET A 107 -13.62 -7.91 -14.69
N ARG A 108 -12.32 -8.16 -14.82
CA ARG A 108 -11.29 -7.11 -14.97
C ARG A 108 -10.52 -7.31 -16.27
N SER A 109 -10.42 -6.26 -17.09
CA SER A 109 -9.51 -6.26 -18.25
C SER A 109 -8.06 -6.11 -17.78
N LEU A 110 -7.18 -7.03 -18.19
CA LEU A 110 -5.76 -6.94 -17.85
C LEU A 110 -5.07 -5.74 -18.48
N LYS A 111 -5.54 -5.30 -19.66
CA LYS A 111 -4.98 -4.11 -20.31
C LYS A 111 -5.36 -2.85 -19.55
N GLU A 112 -6.59 -2.75 -19.08
CA GLU A 112 -7.01 -1.63 -18.24
C GLU A 112 -6.25 -1.61 -16.91
N LEU A 113 -6.09 -2.78 -16.28
CA LEU A 113 -5.32 -2.92 -15.06
C LEU A 113 -3.85 -2.50 -15.27
N ASP A 114 -3.18 -2.99 -16.31
CA ASP A 114 -1.82 -2.60 -16.69
C ASP A 114 -1.72 -1.08 -16.89
N MET A 115 -2.67 -0.49 -17.61
CA MET A 115 -2.75 0.96 -17.83
C MET A 115 -2.93 1.75 -16.53
N ARG A 116 -3.76 1.29 -15.59
CA ARG A 116 -3.96 1.92 -14.29
C ARG A 116 -2.74 1.80 -13.39
N VAL A 117 -2.07 0.64 -13.39
CA VAL A 117 -0.81 0.43 -12.64
C VAL A 117 0.29 1.33 -13.20
N GLN A 118 0.42 1.43 -14.55
CA GLN A 118 1.37 2.34 -15.20
C GLN A 118 1.12 3.80 -14.82
N ARG A 119 -0.14 4.25 -14.87
CA ARG A 119 -0.55 5.61 -14.46
C ARG A 119 -0.20 5.90 -13.01
N THR A 120 -0.49 4.96 -12.12
CA THR A 120 -0.15 5.07 -10.70
C THR A 120 1.36 5.28 -10.49
N GLY A 121 2.20 4.65 -11.32
CA GLY A 121 3.66 4.81 -11.30
C GLY A 121 4.23 6.03 -12.04
N LEU A 122 3.38 6.91 -12.59
CA LEU A 122 3.86 8.16 -13.18
C LEU A 122 4.39 9.11 -12.11
N MET A 123 3.94 8.95 -10.86
CA MET A 123 4.45 9.68 -9.71
C MET A 123 5.62 8.93 -9.08
N GLY A 124 6.69 9.65 -8.71
CA GLY A 124 7.74 9.06 -7.86
C GLY A 124 9.07 8.69 -8.54
N LYS A 125 9.44 9.32 -9.67
CA LYS A 125 10.85 9.32 -10.15
C LYS A 125 11.75 10.24 -9.29
N SER A 126 11.58 10.23 -7.97
CA SER A 126 12.41 10.99 -7.03
C SER A 126 13.70 10.23 -6.74
N VAL A 127 14.55 10.15 -7.76
CA VAL A 127 15.97 9.80 -7.64
C VAL A 127 16.74 11.10 -7.29
N PRO A 128 17.91 11.07 -6.63
CA PRO A 128 18.70 12.28 -6.38
C PRO A 128 18.92 13.08 -7.67
N GLY A 129 18.53 14.37 -7.66
CA GLY A 129 18.28 15.18 -8.87
C GLY A 129 16.80 15.33 -9.23
N SER A 130 15.92 15.26 -8.22
CA SER A 130 14.46 15.21 -8.37
C SER A 130 13.90 16.31 -9.27
N LYS A 131 13.09 15.89 -10.25
CA LYS A 131 12.35 16.77 -11.16
C LYS A 131 11.43 17.70 -10.38
N SER A 132 11.25 18.92 -10.86
CA SER A 132 10.25 19.84 -10.29
C SER A 132 8.83 19.29 -10.50
N VAL A 133 7.87 19.68 -9.66
CA VAL A 133 6.45 19.29 -9.84
C VAL A 133 5.91 19.70 -11.20
N LYS A 134 6.42 20.78 -11.78
CA LYS A 134 6.13 21.18 -13.16
C LYS A 134 6.62 20.16 -14.19
N GLU A 135 7.83 19.63 -14.02
CA GLU A 135 8.41 18.61 -14.90
C GLU A 135 7.67 17.27 -14.76
N GLU A 136 7.32 16.87 -13.52
CA GLU A 136 6.50 15.69 -13.25
C GLU A 136 5.12 15.80 -13.93
N LEU A 137 4.45 16.96 -13.81
CA LEU A 137 3.19 17.24 -14.51
C LEU A 137 3.36 17.20 -16.04
N GLN A 138 4.46 17.73 -16.57
CA GLN A 138 4.74 17.68 -18.01
C GLN A 138 4.94 16.25 -18.51
N GLU A 139 5.61 15.40 -17.73
CA GLU A 139 5.75 13.97 -18.05
C GLU A 139 4.42 13.24 -18.03
N ILE A 140 3.59 13.51 -17.00
CA ILE A 140 2.24 12.94 -16.92
C ILE A 140 1.44 13.37 -18.15
N ARG A 141 1.43 14.67 -18.48
CA ARG A 141 0.74 15.19 -19.67
C ARG A 141 1.24 14.57 -20.96
N LYS A 142 2.56 14.50 -21.14
CA LYS A 142 3.17 13.88 -22.32
C LYS A 142 2.75 12.41 -22.45
N TRP A 143 2.82 11.65 -21.36
CA TRP A 143 2.40 10.25 -21.36
C TRP A 143 0.92 10.08 -21.76
N HIS A 144 0.05 10.99 -21.32
CA HIS A 144 -1.37 11.00 -21.68
C HIS A 144 -1.58 11.37 -23.15
N GLN A 145 -0.86 12.37 -23.66
CA GLN A 145 -0.91 12.79 -25.06
C GLN A 145 -0.40 11.70 -26.01
N ASP A 146 0.71 11.05 -25.67
CA ASP A 146 1.30 9.95 -26.44
C ASP A 146 0.36 8.73 -26.57
N ARG A 147 -0.69 8.67 -25.74
CA ARG A 147 -1.71 7.61 -25.70
C ARG A 147 -3.12 8.11 -26.08
N ASN A 148 -3.22 9.30 -26.67
CA ASN A 148 -4.47 9.89 -27.17
C ASN A 148 -5.56 10.14 -26.12
N PHE A 149 -5.21 10.33 -24.85
CA PHE A 149 -6.18 10.74 -23.83
C PHE A 149 -6.63 12.19 -24.05
N GLN A 150 -7.94 12.45 -24.04
CA GLN A 150 -8.50 13.78 -24.37
C GLN A 150 -8.86 14.63 -23.14
N GLY A 151 -8.44 14.18 -21.97
CA GLY A 151 -8.79 14.77 -20.68
C GLY A 151 -7.82 15.83 -20.15
N GLY A 152 -8.23 16.49 -19.06
CA GLY A 152 -7.39 17.40 -18.29
C GLY A 152 -6.60 16.67 -17.20
N VAL A 153 -5.47 17.28 -16.80
CA VAL A 153 -4.64 16.80 -15.69
C VAL A 153 -4.39 17.94 -14.71
N VAL A 154 -4.69 17.68 -13.45
CA VAL A 154 -4.43 18.54 -12.30
C VAL A 154 -3.45 17.83 -11.37
N LEU A 155 -2.32 18.47 -11.03
CA LEU A 155 -1.38 17.97 -10.03
C LEU A 155 -1.39 18.95 -8.85
N ARG A 156 -1.61 18.42 -7.65
CA ARG A 156 -1.75 19.21 -6.41
C ARG A 156 -0.70 18.77 -5.42
N GLU A 157 0.05 19.74 -4.90
CA GLU A 157 0.92 19.54 -3.74
C GLU A 157 0.14 19.89 -2.47
N LEU A 158 0.13 18.98 -1.50
CA LEU A 158 -0.35 19.26 -0.16
C LEU A 158 0.84 19.78 0.66
N THR A 159 0.73 20.98 1.20
CA THR A 159 1.84 21.75 1.79
C THR A 159 2.35 21.20 3.13
N VAL A 160 1.75 20.14 3.66
CA VAL A 160 2.03 19.57 4.98
C VAL A 160 2.38 18.09 4.83
N PRO A 161 3.47 17.58 5.41
CA PRO A 161 3.85 16.16 5.29
C PRO A 161 2.89 15.21 6.04
N LEU A 162 2.93 13.93 5.65
CA LEU A 162 2.01 12.87 6.14
C LEU A 162 2.19 12.59 7.61
N PHE A 163 3.42 12.81 8.09
CA PHE A 163 3.83 12.57 9.46
C PHE A 163 4.60 13.79 9.97
N GLY A 164 3.93 14.64 10.74
CA GLY A 164 4.54 15.73 11.48
C GLY A 164 4.06 15.74 12.92
N SER A 165 4.97 15.89 13.89
CA SER A 165 4.67 15.84 15.34
C SER A 165 3.77 16.97 15.88
N LYS A 166 3.09 17.75 15.04
CA LYS A 166 2.22 18.86 15.47
C LYS A 166 0.98 18.99 14.58
N SER A 167 0.09 18.01 14.57
CA SER A 167 -1.32 18.24 14.20
C SER A 167 -2.15 18.43 15.46
N ASN A 168 -2.34 19.70 15.85
CA ASN A 168 -3.51 20.16 16.59
C ASN A 168 -3.70 21.66 16.29
N THR A 169 -4.82 21.98 15.63
CA THR A 169 -5.51 23.29 15.69
C THR A 169 -4.67 24.55 15.44
N ALA A 170 -4.12 24.74 14.23
CA ALA A 170 -3.61 26.07 13.85
C ALA A 170 -3.50 26.31 12.32
N PHE A 171 -4.51 25.97 11.51
CA PHE A 171 -4.48 26.37 10.10
C PHE A 171 -4.58 27.91 9.90
N HIS A 172 -4.96 28.66 10.95
CA HIS A 172 -5.08 30.12 10.91
C HIS A 172 -3.89 30.92 11.47
N THR A 173 -2.88 30.28 12.06
CA THR A 173 -1.77 30.99 12.74
C THR A 173 -0.39 30.61 12.21
N TYR A 174 -0.30 30.16 10.96
CA TYR A 174 0.96 29.75 10.33
C TYR A 174 1.61 30.84 9.45
N LYS A 175 0.96 31.99 9.22
CA LYS A 175 1.51 33.04 8.34
C LYS A 175 2.54 33.98 8.98
N GLU A 176 2.74 33.98 10.29
CA GLU A 176 3.60 35.00 10.94
C GLU A 176 4.91 34.47 11.56
N LYS A 177 5.07 33.16 11.77
CA LYS A 177 6.29 32.61 12.42
C LYS A 177 7.35 32.04 11.47
N GLU A 178 7.09 31.99 10.16
CA GLU A 178 8.05 31.42 9.19
C GLU A 178 9.26 32.31 8.83
N LYS A 179 9.37 33.54 9.37
CA LYS A 179 10.50 34.40 9.01
C LYS A 179 11.80 34.15 9.78
N GLU A 180 11.80 33.41 10.90
CA GLU A 180 13.01 33.26 11.72
C GLU A 180 13.54 31.82 11.90
N GLU A 181 12.72 30.77 11.90
CA GLU A 181 13.22 29.39 12.11
C GLU A 181 13.50 28.57 10.83
N VAL A 182 13.15 29.08 9.63
CA VAL A 182 13.27 28.33 8.35
C VAL A 182 14.69 28.39 7.75
N LYS A 183 15.70 28.87 8.49
CA LYS A 183 17.06 29.02 7.94
C LYS A 183 17.93 27.75 7.96
N SER A 184 17.48 26.62 8.53
CA SER A 184 18.30 25.40 8.58
C SER A 184 17.66 24.11 8.06
N PHE A 185 16.40 24.13 7.62
CA PHE A 185 15.88 23.01 6.83
C PHE A 185 16.31 23.23 5.38
N THR A 186 17.26 22.41 4.92
CA THR A 186 17.76 22.46 3.55
C THR A 186 16.61 22.35 2.56
N LYS A 187 16.67 23.16 1.50
CA LYS A 187 15.70 23.23 0.39
C LYS A 187 15.36 21.84 -0.21
N ASP A 188 16.25 20.87 -0.04
CA ASP A 188 16.14 19.48 -0.52
C ASP A 188 15.21 18.59 0.33
N HIS A 189 14.88 18.96 1.57
CA HIS A 189 13.88 18.22 2.36
C HIS A 189 12.44 18.70 2.10
N LEU A 190 12.28 19.90 1.53
CA LEU A 190 10.98 20.48 1.19
C LEU A 190 10.41 19.98 -0.15
N SER A 191 11.22 19.28 -0.96
CA SER A 191 10.86 18.82 -2.30
C SER A 191 10.16 17.47 -2.35
N GLN A 192 9.90 16.83 -1.20
CA GLN A 192 9.24 15.50 -1.12
C GLN A 192 7.84 15.61 -0.53
N ARG A 193 7.09 16.60 -1.02
CA ARG A 193 5.72 16.87 -0.56
C ARG A 193 4.77 15.80 -1.04
N GLU A 194 3.82 15.52 -0.17
CA GLU A 194 2.57 14.87 -0.50
C GLU A 194 1.97 15.49 -1.77
N CYS A 195 1.67 14.67 -2.76
CA CYS A 195 0.91 15.15 -3.90
C CYS A 195 -0.01 14.07 -4.41
N TYR A 196 -1.02 14.51 -5.14
CA TYR A 196 -1.88 13.64 -5.91
C TYR A 196 -2.07 14.29 -7.27
N TYR A 197 -2.36 13.49 -8.30
CA TYR A 197 -2.87 14.04 -9.53
C TYR A 197 -4.25 13.48 -9.85
N LEU A 198 -5.08 14.35 -10.40
CA LEU A 198 -6.41 14.07 -10.90
C LEU A 198 -6.36 14.16 -12.41
N TYR A 199 -6.71 13.08 -13.07
CA TYR A 199 -7.08 13.08 -14.48
C TYR A 199 -8.59 13.13 -14.59
N TYR A 200 -9.12 13.91 -15.54
CA TYR A 200 -10.55 13.94 -15.81
C TYR A 200 -10.81 14.02 -17.31
N GLU A 201 -11.84 13.32 -17.77
CA GLU A 201 -12.25 13.29 -19.18
C GLU A 201 -13.78 13.35 -19.27
N ILE A 202 -14.27 14.08 -20.27
CA ILE A 202 -15.69 14.11 -20.62
C ILE A 202 -15.83 13.27 -21.89
N LYS A 203 -16.43 12.09 -21.75
CA LYS A 203 -16.66 11.17 -22.87
C LYS A 203 -17.70 11.76 -23.84
N PRO A 204 -17.73 11.34 -25.12
CA PRO A 204 -18.69 11.85 -26.11
C PRO A 204 -20.17 11.70 -25.73
N ASN A 205 -20.50 10.72 -24.88
CA ASN A 205 -21.84 10.50 -24.33
C ASN A 205 -22.19 11.46 -23.17
N GLY A 206 -21.33 12.41 -22.84
CA GLY A 206 -21.49 13.35 -21.72
C GLY A 206 -21.15 12.76 -20.35
N HIS A 207 -20.54 11.58 -20.30
CA HIS A 207 -20.10 10.95 -19.06
C HIS A 207 -18.78 11.56 -18.58
N ASN A 208 -18.73 11.96 -17.31
CA ASN A 208 -17.55 12.51 -16.68
C ASN A 208 -16.77 11.39 -15.98
N HIS A 209 -15.54 11.16 -16.40
CA HIS A 209 -14.67 10.14 -15.84
C HIS A 209 -13.50 10.79 -15.12
N TYR A 210 -13.33 10.49 -13.84
CA TYR A 210 -12.29 11.02 -12.98
C TYR A 210 -11.39 9.88 -12.50
N CYS A 211 -10.07 10.02 -12.65
CA CYS A 211 -9.09 9.12 -12.07
C CYS A 211 -8.19 9.90 -11.11
N LEU A 212 -8.27 9.54 -9.83
CA LEU A 212 -7.49 10.13 -8.76
C LEU A 212 -6.31 9.23 -8.40
N PHE A 213 -5.09 9.76 -8.44
CA PHE A 213 -3.86 9.01 -8.17
C PHE A 213 -3.17 9.57 -6.93
N CYS A 214 -3.14 8.78 -5.87
CA CYS A 214 -2.54 9.12 -4.58
C CYS A 214 -1.06 8.70 -4.57
N ARG A 215 -0.16 9.66 -4.38
CA ARG A 215 1.28 9.37 -4.33
C ARG A 215 1.68 8.76 -2.98
N GLY A 216 2.55 7.76 -3.02
CA GLY A 216 3.25 7.26 -1.84
C GLY A 216 4.48 8.10 -1.46
N THR A 217 4.95 7.97 -0.23
CA THR A 217 6.16 8.68 0.19
C THR A 217 7.41 8.04 -0.39
N THR A 218 8.37 8.88 -0.82
CA THR A 218 9.63 8.44 -1.41
C THR A 218 10.74 8.18 -0.38
N MET A 219 10.52 8.53 0.90
CA MET A 219 11.50 8.33 1.98
C MET A 219 11.14 7.16 2.90
N PHE A 220 12.12 6.28 3.11
CA PHE A 220 12.03 5.19 4.08
C PHE A 220 11.96 5.67 5.54
N GLU A 221 12.49 6.87 5.83
CA GLU A 221 12.37 7.49 7.16
C GLU A 221 10.91 7.82 7.50
N ASP A 222 10.13 8.23 6.50
CA ASP A 222 8.69 8.47 6.65
C ASP A 222 7.94 7.16 6.83
N VAL A 223 8.32 6.08 6.12
CA VAL A 223 7.79 4.72 6.33
C VAL A 223 7.96 4.27 7.79
N LYS A 224 9.10 4.58 8.42
CA LYS A 224 9.30 4.26 9.83
C LYS A 224 8.37 5.04 10.75
N THR A 225 8.11 6.31 10.45
CA THR A 225 7.16 7.13 11.19
C THR A 225 5.72 6.67 10.94
N CYS A 226 5.43 6.13 9.75
CA CYS A 226 4.17 5.42 9.48
C CYS A 226 3.98 4.26 10.46
N LEU A 227 5.02 3.44 10.64
CA LEU A 227 4.92 2.25 11.49
C LEU A 227 4.61 2.58 12.96
N ASP A 228 4.98 3.76 13.44
CA ASP A 228 4.81 4.16 14.85
C ASP A 228 3.43 4.80 15.14
N SER A 229 2.56 4.90 14.13
CA SER A 229 1.27 5.55 14.24
C SER A 229 0.18 4.57 14.73
N LYS A 230 -0.60 5.03 15.72
CA LYS A 230 -1.70 4.26 16.32
C LYS A 230 -2.92 4.23 15.41
N LEU A 231 -3.77 3.22 15.61
CA LEU A 231 -5.13 3.24 15.09
C LEU A 231 -5.94 4.29 15.86
N GLU A 232 -6.71 5.08 15.13
CA GLU A 232 -7.54 6.16 15.64
C GLU A 232 -8.92 6.07 14.98
N TYR A 233 -9.97 6.33 15.76
CA TYR A 233 -11.33 6.33 15.24
C TYR A 233 -11.51 7.46 14.23
N ASP A 234 -12.17 7.16 13.11
CA ASP A 234 -12.62 8.12 12.12
C ASP A 234 -14.14 8.31 12.26
N ASP A 235 -14.57 9.49 12.68
CA ASP A 235 -15.99 9.77 12.96
C ASP A 235 -16.88 9.71 11.71
N GLU A 236 -16.32 9.99 10.52
CA GLU A 236 -17.06 10.00 9.26
C GLU A 236 -17.39 8.57 8.79
N LEU A 237 -16.40 7.68 8.84
CA LEU A 237 -16.54 6.29 8.42
C LEU A 237 -17.01 5.37 9.55
N GLY A 238 -16.82 5.77 10.81
CA GLY A 238 -17.19 4.99 11.99
C GLY A 238 -16.31 3.76 12.22
N ILE A 239 -15.05 3.82 11.79
CA ILE A 239 -14.05 2.73 11.85
C ILE A 239 -12.70 3.24 12.36
N HIS A 240 -11.88 2.35 12.91
CA HIS A 240 -10.52 2.66 13.32
C HIS A 240 -9.55 2.55 12.15
N LEU A 241 -8.86 3.65 11.87
CA LEU A 241 -7.87 3.76 10.82
C LEU A 241 -6.51 4.14 11.38
N HIS A 242 -5.45 3.77 10.69
CA HIS A 242 -4.12 4.29 10.97
C HIS A 242 -4.12 5.82 10.91
N ARG A 243 -3.72 6.49 11.99
CA ARG A 243 -3.85 7.95 12.13
C ARG A 243 -3.24 8.73 10.96
N GLY A 244 -2.03 8.39 10.54
CA GLY A 244 -1.36 9.12 9.45
C GLY A 244 -2.10 8.98 8.11
N PHE A 245 -2.57 7.78 7.79
CA PHE A 245 -3.37 7.56 6.58
C PHE A 245 -4.74 8.23 6.67
N LYS A 246 -5.38 8.21 7.84
CA LYS A 246 -6.64 8.92 8.13
C LYS A 246 -6.51 10.42 7.87
N ASP A 247 -5.55 11.07 8.55
CA ASP A 247 -5.34 12.52 8.48
C ASP A 247 -4.99 12.97 7.05
N HIS A 248 -4.24 12.16 6.32
CA HIS A 248 -3.91 12.46 4.93
C HIS A 248 -5.06 12.23 3.97
N ALA A 249 -5.78 11.11 4.08
CA ALA A 249 -6.95 10.84 3.27
C ALA A 249 -8.05 11.88 3.48
N GLN A 250 -8.24 12.38 4.71
CA GLN A 250 -9.16 13.48 5.00
C GLN A 250 -8.77 14.75 4.22
N ARG A 251 -7.50 15.17 4.33
CA ARG A 251 -6.99 16.37 3.63
C ARG A 251 -7.13 16.24 2.12
N LEU A 252 -6.81 15.06 1.57
CA LEU A 252 -6.91 14.80 0.15
C LEU A 252 -8.36 14.83 -0.32
N ALA A 253 -9.27 14.15 0.39
CA ALA A 253 -10.70 14.17 0.10
C ALA A 253 -11.26 15.60 0.10
N ASP A 254 -10.90 16.40 1.11
CA ASP A 254 -11.37 17.79 1.24
C ASP A 254 -10.80 18.73 0.15
N ASP A 255 -9.58 18.49 -0.34
CA ASP A 255 -8.98 19.27 -1.45
C ASP A 255 -9.51 18.84 -2.82
N VAL A 256 -9.86 17.55 -2.99
CA VAL A 256 -10.41 17.00 -4.23
C VAL A 256 -11.90 17.37 -4.39
N GLU A 257 -12.67 17.43 -3.30
CA GLU A 257 -14.12 17.65 -3.36
C GLU A 257 -14.56 18.86 -4.22
N PRO A 258 -13.91 20.05 -4.09
CA PRO A 258 -14.23 21.20 -4.95
C PRO A 258 -13.88 20.98 -6.44
N LEU A 259 -12.88 20.14 -6.75
CA LEU A 259 -12.46 19.84 -8.13
C LEU A 259 -13.43 18.89 -8.83
N LEU A 260 -14.14 18.06 -8.06
CA LEU A 260 -15.16 17.16 -8.57
C LEU A 260 -16.46 17.89 -8.97
N GLY A 261 -16.62 19.17 -8.65
CA GLY A 261 -17.57 20.08 -9.34
C GLY A 261 -19.02 19.59 -9.47
N GLY A 262 -19.73 19.39 -8.36
CA GLY A 262 -21.17 19.07 -8.38
C GLY A 262 -21.53 17.66 -8.87
N THR A 263 -20.55 16.77 -9.03
CA THR A 263 -20.74 15.35 -9.40
C THR A 263 -21.31 14.47 -8.28
N LYS A 264 -21.54 15.05 -7.11
CA LYS A 264 -22.19 14.39 -5.98
C LYS A 264 -23.59 13.93 -6.39
N ASN A 265 -23.92 12.66 -6.12
CA ASN A 265 -25.17 12.01 -6.53
C ASN A 265 -25.45 12.08 -8.04
N ASN A 266 -24.42 12.18 -8.88
CA ASN A 266 -24.55 12.17 -10.34
C ASN A 266 -24.01 10.85 -10.91
N ASP A 267 -24.91 10.00 -11.40
CA ASP A 267 -24.54 8.68 -11.95
C ASP A 267 -23.73 8.78 -13.25
N ARG A 268 -23.82 9.93 -13.96
CA ARG A 268 -23.00 10.22 -15.15
C ARG A 268 -21.58 10.67 -14.83
N ALA A 269 -21.21 10.69 -13.55
CA ALA A 269 -19.87 10.99 -13.10
C ALA A 269 -19.32 9.78 -12.34
N THR A 270 -18.18 9.26 -12.78
CA THR A 270 -17.54 8.11 -12.14
C THR A 270 -16.15 8.47 -11.68
N ILE A 271 -15.79 7.97 -10.50
CA ILE A 271 -14.47 8.18 -9.90
C ILE A 271 -13.77 6.85 -9.75
N GLU A 272 -12.50 6.81 -10.16
CA GLU A 272 -11.57 5.74 -9.86
C GLU A 272 -10.46 6.30 -8.99
N VAL A 273 -10.09 5.58 -7.94
CA VAL A 273 -9.00 5.99 -7.07
C VAL A 273 -7.90 4.95 -7.16
N SER A 274 -6.66 5.38 -7.34
CA SER A 274 -5.50 4.48 -7.40
C SER A 274 -4.36 5.03 -6.55
N GLY A 275 -3.53 4.15 -6.00
CA GLY A 275 -2.38 4.60 -5.21
C GLY A 275 -1.27 3.56 -5.14
N HIS A 276 -0.04 4.03 -4.97
CA HIS A 276 1.14 3.18 -4.80
C HIS A 276 1.75 3.38 -3.42
N SER A 277 2.31 2.31 -2.84
CA SER A 277 2.99 2.37 -1.54
C SER A 277 2.02 2.93 -0.47
N LEU A 278 2.46 3.87 0.35
CA LEU A 278 1.60 4.54 1.33
C LEU A 278 0.36 5.21 0.68
N GLY A 279 0.48 5.66 -0.57
CA GLY A 279 -0.63 6.22 -1.33
C GLY A 279 -1.72 5.19 -1.64
N GLY A 280 -1.42 3.89 -1.64
CA GLY A 280 -2.40 2.81 -1.80
C GLY A 280 -3.36 2.72 -0.60
N ALA A 281 -2.85 2.86 0.63
CA ALA A 281 -3.68 2.92 1.82
C ALA A 281 -4.60 4.16 1.82
N VAL A 282 -4.02 5.30 1.44
CA VAL A 282 -4.74 6.57 1.30
C VAL A 282 -5.84 6.46 0.24
N ALA A 283 -5.56 5.85 -0.91
CA ALA A 283 -6.52 5.68 -2.00
C ALA A 283 -7.79 4.96 -1.54
N PHE A 284 -7.65 3.89 -0.75
CA PHE A 284 -8.79 3.18 -0.16
C PHE A 284 -9.60 4.04 0.81
N ILE A 285 -8.93 4.76 1.72
CA ILE A 285 -9.64 5.63 2.67
C ILE A 285 -10.35 6.78 1.95
N VAL A 286 -9.72 7.38 0.94
CA VAL A 286 -10.32 8.43 0.10
C VAL A 286 -11.54 7.88 -0.64
N ALA A 287 -11.43 6.69 -1.25
CA ALA A 287 -12.56 6.05 -1.92
C ALA A 287 -13.74 5.83 -0.95
N MET A 288 -13.49 5.31 0.25
CA MET A 288 -14.51 5.13 1.29
C MET A 288 -15.17 6.46 1.69
N LYS A 289 -14.39 7.52 1.89
CA LYS A 289 -14.91 8.86 2.22
C LYS A 289 -15.73 9.44 1.08
N LEU A 290 -15.28 9.33 -0.16
CA LEU A 290 -16.02 9.82 -1.33
C LEU A 290 -17.36 9.06 -1.49
N ILE A 291 -17.38 7.73 -1.31
CA ILE A 291 -18.61 6.94 -1.29
C ILE A 291 -19.54 7.40 -0.17
N LYS A 292 -19.01 7.55 1.05
CA LYS A 292 -19.78 8.05 2.20
C LYS A 292 -20.39 9.43 1.95
N ARG A 293 -19.67 10.28 1.22
CA ARG A 293 -20.13 11.61 0.80
C ARG A 293 -21.12 11.57 -0.38
N GLY A 294 -21.38 10.43 -1.01
CA GLY A 294 -22.35 10.32 -2.12
C GLY A 294 -21.75 10.53 -3.51
N TYR A 295 -20.45 10.29 -3.67
CA TYR A 295 -19.82 10.21 -4.99
C TYR A 295 -19.85 8.78 -5.51
N ASN A 296 -20.04 8.62 -6.82
CA ASN A 296 -20.03 7.33 -7.50
C ASN A 296 -18.58 6.90 -7.79
N VAL A 297 -17.96 6.27 -6.79
CA VAL A 297 -16.65 5.64 -6.94
C VAL A 297 -16.85 4.24 -7.50
N LYS A 298 -16.34 3.98 -8.72
CA LYS A 298 -16.49 2.69 -9.40
C LYS A 298 -15.44 1.68 -8.98
N SER A 299 -14.22 2.13 -8.75
CA SER A 299 -13.12 1.24 -8.40
C SER A 299 -12.06 1.91 -7.54
N VAL A 300 -11.36 1.08 -6.76
CA VAL A 300 -10.15 1.48 -6.04
C VAL A 300 -9.03 0.46 -6.24
N LEU A 301 -7.84 0.95 -6.58
CA LEU A 301 -6.66 0.15 -6.83
C LEU A 301 -5.52 0.55 -5.88
N SER A 302 -4.97 -0.41 -5.16
CA SER A 302 -3.75 -0.23 -4.37
C SER A 302 -2.65 -1.10 -4.94
N VAL A 303 -1.48 -0.52 -5.22
CA VAL A 303 -0.29 -1.28 -5.62
C VAL A 303 0.76 -1.12 -4.54
N ALA A 304 1.25 -2.23 -3.98
CA ALA A 304 2.23 -2.22 -2.89
C ALA A 304 1.75 -1.43 -1.64
N GLY A 305 0.44 -1.35 -1.40
CA GLY A 305 -0.10 -0.48 -0.36
C GLY A 305 -0.02 -1.04 1.05
N ALA A 306 0.27 -0.17 2.01
CA ALA A 306 0.31 -0.50 3.44
C ALA A 306 -1.08 -0.88 3.99
N ARG A 307 -1.09 -1.58 5.13
CA ARG A 307 -2.29 -1.93 5.91
C ARG A 307 -2.76 -0.70 6.69
N TYR A 308 -4.08 -0.53 6.88
CA TYR A 308 -4.61 0.74 7.39
C TYR A 308 -5.86 0.64 8.27
N CYS A 309 -6.60 -0.46 8.24
CA CYS A 309 -7.85 -0.63 8.99
C CYS A 309 -7.66 -1.52 10.22
N ALA A 310 -8.48 -1.37 11.25
CA ALA A 310 -8.57 -2.36 12.33
C ALA A 310 -9.34 -3.61 11.87
N GLU A 311 -8.88 -4.79 12.32
CA GLU A 311 -9.53 -6.08 12.03
C GLU A 311 -11.03 -6.08 12.41
N GLU A 312 -11.34 -5.57 13.61
CA GLU A 312 -12.70 -5.53 14.16
C GLU A 312 -13.68 -4.64 13.37
N ASP A 313 -13.17 -3.74 12.53
CA ASP A 313 -13.98 -2.81 11.74
C ASP A 313 -14.09 -3.21 10.25
N VAL A 314 -13.48 -4.33 9.83
CA VAL A 314 -13.50 -4.81 8.43
C VAL A 314 -14.93 -4.87 7.87
N GLN A 315 -15.87 -5.41 8.63
CA GLN A 315 -17.27 -5.55 8.18
C GLN A 315 -17.97 -4.20 7.99
N LYS A 316 -17.66 -3.20 8.83
CA LYS A 316 -18.19 -1.85 8.65
C LYS A 316 -17.54 -1.14 7.47
N ALA A 317 -16.22 -1.32 7.30
CA ALA A 317 -15.47 -0.72 6.22
C ALA A 317 -15.91 -1.26 4.85
N LYS A 318 -16.26 -2.56 4.76
CA LYS A 318 -16.83 -3.19 3.56
C LYS A 318 -18.03 -2.43 2.98
N ALA A 319 -18.88 -1.84 3.83
CA ALA A 319 -20.05 -1.07 3.38
C ALA A 319 -19.70 0.21 2.60
N TYR A 320 -18.44 0.66 2.66
CA TYR A 320 -17.95 1.84 1.96
C TYR A 320 -16.95 1.52 0.85
N LEU A 321 -16.76 0.24 0.51
CA LEU A 321 -15.86 -0.15 -0.58
C LEU A 321 -16.64 -0.22 -1.90
N PRO A 322 -16.06 0.26 -3.02
CA PRO A 322 -16.62 -0.03 -4.32
C PRO A 322 -16.51 -1.53 -4.62
N LYS A 323 -17.43 -2.04 -5.44
CA LYS A 323 -17.44 -3.45 -5.87
C LYS A 323 -16.11 -3.87 -6.49
N ASP A 324 -15.48 -2.98 -7.26
CA ASP A 324 -14.14 -3.19 -7.78
C ASP A 324 -13.07 -2.59 -6.84
N SER A 325 -12.79 -3.29 -5.75
CA SER A 325 -11.70 -2.96 -4.83
C SER A 325 -10.57 -3.97 -5.00
N LEU A 326 -9.41 -3.56 -5.50
CA LEU A 326 -8.27 -4.44 -5.78
C LEU A 326 -6.98 -3.95 -5.11
N ARG A 327 -6.25 -4.86 -4.48
CA ARG A 327 -4.89 -4.65 -3.98
C ARG A 327 -3.92 -5.61 -4.67
N ILE A 328 -2.81 -5.09 -5.17
CA ILE A 328 -1.73 -5.86 -5.79
C ILE A 328 -0.54 -5.86 -4.84
N GLU A 329 -0.11 -7.05 -4.45
CA GLU A 329 0.92 -7.25 -3.44
C GLU A 329 1.99 -8.23 -3.92
N ASP A 330 3.19 -8.09 -3.41
CA ASP A 330 4.33 -8.96 -3.70
C ASP A 330 4.88 -9.54 -2.39
N ASP A 331 5.10 -10.85 -2.32
CA ASP A 331 5.62 -11.51 -1.11
C ASP A 331 7.08 -11.13 -0.75
N LEU A 332 7.77 -10.44 -1.66
CA LEU A 332 9.09 -9.85 -1.46
C LEU A 332 9.04 -8.32 -1.29
N ASP A 333 7.85 -7.74 -1.14
CA ASP A 333 7.65 -6.35 -0.74
C ASP A 333 7.18 -6.31 0.71
N CYS A 334 7.89 -5.61 1.59
CA CYS A 334 7.53 -5.54 3.00
C CYS A 334 6.40 -4.55 3.29
N VAL A 335 6.14 -3.56 2.43
CA VAL A 335 5.16 -2.49 2.71
C VAL A 335 3.73 -3.01 2.86
N PRO A 336 3.22 -3.94 2.02
CA PRO A 336 1.91 -4.54 2.21
C PRO A 336 1.69 -5.30 3.53
N PHE A 337 2.75 -5.66 4.22
CA PHE A 337 2.68 -6.38 5.51
C PHE A 337 2.74 -5.45 6.72
N LEU A 338 2.69 -4.13 6.50
CA LEU A 338 2.95 -3.12 7.50
C LEU A 338 1.82 -2.10 7.60
N PRO A 339 1.43 -1.67 8.82
CA PRO A 339 1.86 -2.22 10.11
C PRO A 339 1.19 -3.60 10.38
N PRO A 340 1.83 -4.47 11.19
CA PRO A 340 1.38 -5.85 11.34
C PRO A 340 0.07 -6.02 12.11
N TRP A 341 -0.40 -5.00 12.83
CA TRP A 341 -1.64 -5.00 13.61
C TRP A 341 -2.84 -4.38 12.88
N ALA A 342 -2.63 -3.84 11.67
CA ALA A 342 -3.72 -3.35 10.82
C ALA A 342 -4.02 -4.37 9.73
N VAL A 343 -5.08 -4.15 8.96
CA VAL A 343 -5.45 -4.94 7.78
C VAL A 343 -5.67 -4.07 6.55
N SER A 344 -5.57 -4.71 5.39
CA SER A 344 -5.93 -4.16 4.08
C SER A 344 -7.28 -4.74 3.65
N LEU A 345 -8.05 -3.97 2.89
CA LEU A 345 -9.36 -4.37 2.40
C LEU A 345 -9.33 -4.59 0.88
N GLY A 346 -10.35 -5.24 0.31
CA GLY A 346 -10.50 -5.46 -1.13
C GLY A 346 -9.84 -6.75 -1.64
N ASP A 347 -10.19 -7.16 -2.86
CA ASP A 347 -9.66 -8.36 -3.50
C ASP A 347 -8.13 -8.28 -3.60
N ARG A 348 -7.45 -9.40 -3.43
CA ARG A 348 -5.98 -9.45 -3.43
C ARG A 348 -5.45 -10.19 -4.64
N LEU A 349 -4.65 -9.49 -5.44
CA LEU A 349 -3.81 -10.06 -6.48
C LEU A 349 -2.40 -10.21 -5.92
N TRP A 350 -2.05 -11.43 -5.52
CA TRP A 350 -0.84 -11.72 -4.77
C TRP A 350 0.23 -12.35 -5.66
N ILE A 351 1.33 -11.63 -5.84
CA ILE A 351 2.49 -12.12 -6.56
C ILE A 351 3.39 -12.88 -5.60
N THR A 352 3.61 -14.16 -5.89
CA THR A 352 4.43 -15.05 -5.07
C THR A 352 5.69 -15.44 -5.83
N ASN A 353 6.84 -15.21 -5.20
CA ASN A 353 8.14 -15.48 -5.79
C ASN A 353 8.70 -16.80 -5.23
N ILE A 354 8.05 -17.91 -5.60
CA ILE A 354 8.47 -19.28 -5.28
C ILE A 354 9.11 -19.93 -6.50
N GLY A 355 10.29 -20.53 -6.31
CA GLY A 355 11.03 -21.17 -7.39
C GLY A 355 11.63 -20.15 -8.37
N ASN A 356 11.70 -20.53 -9.65
CA ASN A 356 12.38 -19.76 -10.70
C ASN A 356 11.47 -18.77 -11.44
N ARG A 357 10.15 -18.82 -11.23
CA ARG A 357 9.19 -17.94 -11.90
C ARG A 357 8.18 -17.40 -10.88
N PRO A 358 7.82 -16.10 -10.96
CA PRO A 358 6.74 -15.57 -10.14
C PRO A 358 5.42 -16.23 -10.56
N SER A 359 4.55 -16.52 -9.60
CA SER A 359 3.17 -16.90 -9.87
C SER A 359 2.23 -15.84 -9.31
N VAL A 360 1.12 -15.58 -10.00
CA VAL A 360 0.14 -14.60 -9.55
C VAL A 360 -1.13 -15.32 -9.11
N LYS A 361 -1.48 -15.11 -7.85
CA LYS A 361 -2.60 -15.74 -7.17
C LYS A 361 -3.71 -14.71 -6.96
N PHE A 362 -4.96 -15.14 -6.96
CA PHE A 362 -6.10 -14.27 -6.70
C PHE A 362 -6.89 -14.76 -5.48
N ILE A 363 -7.18 -13.84 -4.56
CA ILE A 363 -7.94 -14.11 -3.34
C ILE A 363 -9.06 -13.06 -3.27
N ALA A 364 -10.32 -13.51 -3.41
CA ALA A 364 -11.47 -12.63 -3.29
C ALA A 364 -11.70 -12.22 -1.83
N PHE A 365 -12.11 -10.97 -1.61
CA PHE A 365 -12.25 -10.43 -0.26
C PHE A 365 -13.53 -10.84 0.47
N ASP A 366 -14.60 -11.11 -0.29
CA ASP A 366 -15.90 -11.49 0.25
C ASP A 366 -16.10 -13.00 0.34
N GLU A 367 -15.23 -13.76 -0.33
CA GLU A 367 -15.10 -15.19 -0.13
C GLU A 367 -14.24 -15.38 1.12
N HIS A 368 -14.83 -15.15 2.31
CA HIS A 368 -14.27 -15.61 3.58
C HIS A 368 -14.31 -17.13 3.59
N ASP A 369 -13.50 -17.74 2.73
CA ASP A 369 -13.08 -19.10 2.91
C ASP A 369 -12.15 -19.10 4.13
N GLN A 370 -12.65 -19.63 5.24
CA GLN A 370 -11.87 -19.80 6.48
C GLN A 370 -10.54 -20.53 6.20
N HIS A 371 -10.45 -21.30 5.11
CA HIS A 371 -9.23 -21.98 4.69
C HIS A 371 -8.12 -21.03 4.21
N LEU A 372 -8.43 -19.80 3.78
CA LEU A 372 -7.46 -18.83 3.24
C LEU A 372 -7.11 -17.68 4.20
N GLU A 373 -7.59 -17.68 5.44
CA GLU A 373 -7.28 -16.63 6.44
C GLU A 373 -5.76 -16.45 6.67
N TRP A 374 -4.99 -17.54 6.54
CA TRP A 374 -3.54 -17.50 6.69
C TRP A 374 -2.84 -16.60 5.65
N THR A 375 -3.50 -16.31 4.51
CA THR A 375 -2.92 -15.48 3.46
C THR A 375 -2.75 -14.04 3.92
N ASP A 376 -3.58 -13.55 4.85
CA ASP A 376 -3.46 -12.21 5.42
C ASP A 376 -2.60 -12.16 6.69
N ASP A 377 -2.12 -13.30 7.20
CA ASP A 377 -1.22 -13.36 8.35
C ASP A 377 0.18 -12.82 8.00
N VAL A 378 0.60 -11.77 8.70
CA VAL A 378 1.86 -11.08 8.42
C VAL A 378 3.06 -11.98 8.71
N PHE A 379 3.04 -12.75 9.79
CA PHE A 379 4.20 -13.54 10.22
C PHE A 379 4.42 -14.79 9.38
N THR A 380 3.36 -15.32 8.77
CA THR A 380 3.40 -16.44 7.84
C THR A 380 3.93 -15.99 6.48
N ASN A 381 3.52 -14.80 6.02
CA ASN A 381 3.78 -14.37 4.64
C ASN A 381 4.98 -13.45 4.47
N LEU A 382 5.35 -12.68 5.49
CA LEU A 382 6.47 -11.74 5.41
C LEU A 382 7.82 -12.47 5.38
N ARG A 383 8.45 -12.47 4.21
CA ARG A 383 9.81 -13.00 4.01
C ARG A 383 10.84 -11.93 4.36
N LEU A 384 10.86 -11.49 5.62
CA LEU A 384 11.55 -10.25 6.03
C LEU A 384 13.01 -10.14 5.51
N PRO A 385 13.90 -11.15 5.64
CA PRO A 385 15.26 -11.03 5.11
C PRO A 385 15.29 -10.80 3.59
N GLU A 386 14.55 -11.59 2.82
CA GLU A 386 14.49 -11.51 1.36
C GLU A 386 13.81 -10.23 0.89
N ALA A 387 12.71 -9.85 1.55
CA ALA A 387 12.00 -8.63 1.29
C ALA A 387 12.90 -7.42 1.53
N LEU A 388 13.64 -7.35 2.64
CA LEU A 388 14.60 -6.26 2.89
C LEU A 388 15.72 -6.20 1.85
N MET A 389 16.23 -7.34 1.37
CA MET A 389 17.27 -7.38 0.35
C MET A 389 16.77 -6.92 -1.02
N LYS A 390 15.51 -7.20 -1.35
CA LYS A 390 14.90 -6.90 -2.65
C LYS A 390 13.97 -5.68 -2.67
N GLN A 391 13.69 -5.07 -1.52
CA GLN A 391 12.68 -4.02 -1.35
C GLN A 391 12.79 -2.90 -2.39
N SER A 392 14.02 -2.42 -2.64
CA SER A 392 14.24 -1.32 -3.58
C SER A 392 13.91 -1.65 -5.04
N GLU A 393 13.83 -2.94 -5.38
CA GLU A 393 13.46 -3.47 -6.69
C GLU A 393 11.97 -3.83 -6.70
N THR A 394 11.54 -4.69 -5.78
CA THR A 394 10.19 -5.27 -5.73
C THR A 394 9.11 -4.23 -5.44
N HIS A 395 9.44 -3.19 -4.68
CA HIS A 395 8.49 -2.12 -4.37
C HIS A 395 8.21 -1.17 -5.54
N ARG A 396 8.98 -1.24 -6.64
CA ARG A 396 8.78 -0.34 -7.78
C ARG A 396 7.59 -0.78 -8.61
N ILE A 397 6.77 0.17 -9.06
CA ILE A 397 5.67 -0.10 -10.00
C ILE A 397 6.11 -0.91 -11.22
N ARG A 398 7.30 -0.64 -11.77
CA ARG A 398 7.85 -1.42 -12.88
C ARG A 398 7.96 -2.91 -12.57
N SER A 399 8.36 -3.29 -11.36
CA SER A 399 8.45 -4.69 -10.95
C SER A 399 7.07 -5.36 -10.95
N TYR A 400 6.04 -4.65 -10.48
CA TYR A 400 4.66 -5.12 -10.53
C TYR A 400 4.18 -5.29 -11.98
N LEU A 401 4.43 -4.31 -12.85
CA LEU A 401 4.07 -4.39 -14.28
C LEU A 401 4.73 -5.59 -14.98
N ASP A 402 6.03 -5.76 -14.79
CA ASP A 402 6.79 -6.87 -15.37
C ASP A 402 6.19 -8.21 -14.91
N LYS A 403 5.75 -8.31 -13.64
CA LYS A 403 5.14 -9.53 -13.08
C LYS A 403 3.70 -9.74 -13.53
N LEU A 404 2.91 -8.68 -13.74
CA LEU A 404 1.54 -8.78 -14.28
C LEU A 404 1.52 -9.30 -15.70
N SER A 405 2.57 -9.04 -16.50
CA SER A 405 2.71 -9.63 -17.84
C SER A 405 2.72 -11.16 -17.83
N THR A 406 3.09 -11.79 -16.70
CA THR A 406 3.01 -13.25 -16.52
C THR A 406 1.57 -13.74 -16.67
N ILE A 407 0.59 -13.02 -16.10
CA ILE A 407 -0.83 -13.40 -16.19
C ILE A 407 -1.31 -13.34 -17.65
N GLN A 408 -0.89 -12.30 -18.37
CA GLN A 408 -1.24 -12.15 -19.78
C GLN A 408 -0.68 -13.32 -20.60
N ASN A 409 0.57 -13.70 -20.36
CA ASN A 409 1.20 -14.84 -21.02
C ASN A 409 0.51 -16.17 -20.66
N ASP A 410 0.14 -16.36 -19.40
CA ASP A 410 -0.54 -17.57 -18.94
C ASP A 410 -1.93 -17.71 -19.58
N LEU A 411 -2.68 -16.61 -19.70
CA LEU A 411 -3.98 -16.60 -20.39
C LEU A 411 -3.83 -16.88 -21.89
N GLN A 412 -2.89 -16.22 -22.57
CA GLN A 412 -2.61 -16.46 -24.00
C GLN A 412 -2.13 -17.90 -24.27
N GLY A 413 -1.38 -18.48 -23.33
CA GLY A 413 -0.92 -19.86 -23.41
C GLY A 413 -2.03 -20.89 -23.27
N SER A 414 -3.13 -20.54 -22.59
CA SER A 414 -4.28 -21.43 -22.39
C SER A 414 -5.25 -21.50 -23.59
N GLU A 415 -5.16 -20.55 -24.53
CA GLU A 415 -6.01 -20.49 -25.73
C GLU A 415 -5.47 -21.33 -26.90
N ASN A 416 -4.22 -21.79 -26.84
CA ASN A 416 -3.58 -22.65 -27.83
C ASN A 416 -3.56 -24.11 -27.38
#